data_AF-A0A7T8GX58-F1
#
_entry.id   AF-A0A7T8GX58-F1
#
_cell.length_a   1.000
_cell.length_b   1.000
_cell.length_c   1.000
_cell.angle_alpha   90.00
_cell.angle_beta   90.00
_cell.angle_gamma   90.00
#
_symmetry.space_group_name_H-M   'P 1'
#
loop_
_entity.id
_entity.type
_entity.pdbx_description
1 polymer ?
#
loop_
_entity_poly.entity_id
_entity_poly.type
_entity_poly.pdbx_seq_one_letter_code
_entity_poly.pdbx_strand_id
1 'polypeptide(L)'
;MELPPTHHSWPRTSAQGILPNIWPENYWPPSSPDLNPLDFAVWGFLERETNSTPHPNVDSLKASIAAAWFNMSTDFTRKSCATFRHHVDAVIEDKGGYIE
;
A
#
# COMPACT_ATOMS: atom_id res chain seq x y z
N MET A 1 -28.83 -15.77 0.47
CA MET A 1 -27.75 -15.15 1.27
C MET A 1 -26.52 -15.29 0.41
N GLU A 2 -26.24 -14.27 -0.40
CA GLU A 2 -25.14 -14.32 -1.38
C GLU A 2 -23.80 -14.18 -0.63
N LEU A 3 -22.87 -15.09 -0.90
CA LEU A 3 -21.50 -15.00 -0.39
C LEU A 3 -20.80 -13.79 -1.03
N PRO A 4 -19.90 -13.09 -0.33
CA PRO A 4 -19.15 -11.99 -0.92
C PRO A 4 -18.32 -12.49 -2.10
N PRO A 5 -18.16 -11.67 -3.17
CA PRO A 5 -17.44 -12.09 -4.36
C PRO A 5 -15.96 -12.37 -4.04
N THR A 6 -15.46 -13.52 -4.50
CA THR A 6 -14.01 -13.82 -4.45
C THR A 6 -13.23 -12.82 -5.30
N HIS A 7 -11.97 -12.56 -4.96
CA HIS A 7 -11.08 -11.61 -5.67
C HIS A 7 -11.07 -11.74 -7.21
N HIS A 8 -11.39 -12.92 -7.75
CA HIS A 8 -11.43 -13.22 -9.18
C HIS A 8 -12.61 -12.60 -9.96
N SER A 9 -13.66 -12.11 -9.29
CA SER A 9 -14.87 -11.60 -9.94
C SER A 9 -14.89 -10.07 -10.14
N TRP A 10 -13.82 -9.37 -9.77
CA TRP A 10 -13.69 -7.95 -10.08
C TRP A 10 -13.34 -7.78 -11.56
N PRO A 11 -13.97 -6.83 -12.29
CA PRO A 11 -13.52 -6.50 -13.63
C PRO A 11 -12.07 -6.03 -13.54
N ARG A 12 -11.15 -6.84 -14.08
CA ARG A 12 -9.73 -6.50 -14.15
C ARG A 12 -9.52 -5.56 -15.34
N THR A 13 -10.14 -4.40 -15.28
CA THR A 13 -9.91 -3.37 -16.29
C THR A 13 -8.48 -2.90 -16.11
N SER A 14 -7.64 -3.13 -17.11
CA SER A 14 -6.25 -2.76 -16.99
C SER A 14 -6.11 -1.24 -16.90
N ALA A 15 -5.38 -0.77 -15.88
CA ALA A 15 -5.16 0.65 -15.67
C ALA A 15 -4.31 1.30 -16.78
N GLN A 16 -3.78 0.50 -17.73
CA GLN A 16 -3.00 0.96 -18.88
C GLN A 16 -3.78 1.92 -19.80
N GLY A 17 -5.11 1.84 -19.83
CA GLY A 17 -5.95 2.80 -20.56
C GLY A 17 -6.10 4.18 -19.89
N ILE A 18 -5.72 4.30 -18.61
CA ILE A 18 -5.91 5.50 -17.79
C ILE A 18 -4.56 6.14 -17.43
N LEU A 19 -3.51 5.34 -17.25
CA LEU A 19 -2.18 5.79 -16.85
C LEU A 19 -1.13 5.18 -17.79
N PRO A 20 -0.57 5.96 -18.74
CA PRO A 20 0.28 5.43 -19.82
C PRO A 20 1.63 4.86 -19.33
N ASN A 21 1.98 5.06 -18.06
CA ASN A 21 3.23 4.61 -17.46
C ASN A 21 3.04 3.55 -16.36
N ILE A 22 1.86 2.92 -16.30
CA ILE A 22 1.65 1.79 -15.39
C ILE A 22 2.30 0.54 -15.98
N TRP A 23 3.01 -0.19 -15.11
CA TRP A 23 3.61 -1.47 -15.48
C TRP A 23 2.55 -2.47 -15.96
N PRO A 24 2.88 -3.31 -16.96
CA PRO A 24 2.02 -4.44 -17.33
C PRO A 24 1.73 -5.31 -16.11
N GLU A 25 0.54 -5.92 -16.04
CA GLU A 25 0.10 -6.69 -14.86
C GLU A 25 1.08 -7.80 -14.47
N ASN A 26 1.73 -8.42 -15.45
CA ASN A 26 2.71 -9.49 -15.25
C ASN A 26 4.09 -9.03 -14.77
N TYR A 27 4.31 -7.72 -14.58
CA TYR A 27 5.57 -7.19 -14.05
C TYR A 27 5.57 -7.09 -12.53
N TRP A 28 4.40 -7.11 -11.90
CA TRP A 28 4.30 -7.09 -10.43
C TRP A 28 4.28 -8.52 -9.89
N PRO A 29 5.26 -8.91 -9.06
CA PRO A 29 5.25 -10.23 -8.44
C PRO A 29 4.04 -10.40 -7.50
N PRO A 30 3.39 -11.58 -7.48
CA PRO A 30 2.29 -11.84 -6.56
C PRO A 30 2.78 -11.81 -5.10
N SER A 31 1.93 -11.32 -4.19
CA SER A 31 2.22 -11.28 -2.75
C SER A 31 3.49 -10.51 -2.35
N SER A 32 3.74 -9.35 -2.97
CA SER A 32 4.92 -8.52 -2.69
C SER A 32 4.55 -7.18 -2.02
N PRO A 33 4.08 -7.20 -0.76
CA PRO A 33 3.87 -5.97 0.01
C PRO A 33 5.18 -5.19 0.21
N ASP A 34 6.31 -5.91 0.29
CA ASP A 34 7.65 -5.35 0.44
C ASP A 34 8.06 -4.44 -0.72
N LEU A 35 7.36 -4.54 -1.87
CA LEU A 35 7.61 -3.69 -3.04
C LEU A 35 6.60 -2.54 -3.16
N ASN A 36 5.57 -2.46 -2.34
CA ASN A 36 4.59 -1.37 -2.41
C ASN A 36 4.82 -0.34 -1.29
N PRO A 37 5.20 0.92 -1.60
CA PRO A 37 5.39 1.96 -0.59
C PRO A 37 4.15 2.25 0.26
N LEU A 38 2.96 1.96 -0.26
CA LEU A 38 1.74 2.04 0.57
C LEU A 38 1.75 0.98 1.67
N ASP A 39 2.15 -0.25 1.34
CA ASP A 39 2.15 -1.38 2.26
C ASP A 39 3.32 -1.34 3.24
N PHE A 40 4.56 -1.16 2.78
CA PHE A 40 5.72 -1.20 3.67
C PHE A 40 5.92 0.07 4.51
N ALA A 41 5.25 1.19 4.19
CA ALA A 41 5.47 2.45 4.91
C ALA A 41 4.19 3.20 5.28
N VAL A 42 3.34 3.52 4.32
CA VAL A 42 2.20 4.43 4.56
C VAL A 42 1.16 3.81 5.50
N TRP A 43 0.81 2.54 5.32
CA TRP A 43 -0.14 1.87 6.20
C TRP A 43 0.38 1.77 7.63
N GLY A 44 1.66 1.42 7.83
CA GLY A 44 2.27 1.41 9.16
C GLY A 44 2.32 2.79 9.83
N PHE A 45 2.52 3.86 9.05
CA PHE A 45 2.41 5.23 9.57
C PHE A 45 0.99 5.53 10.02
N LEU A 46 -0.01 5.30 9.17
CA LEU A 46 -1.40 5.61 9.47
C LEU A 46 -1.89 4.82 10.69
N GLU A 47 -1.57 3.52 10.73
CA GLU A 47 -1.91 2.65 11.85
C GLU A 47 -1.35 3.19 13.16
N ARG A 48 -0.07 3.59 13.19
CA ARG A 48 0.57 4.15 14.39
C ARG A 48 -0.11 5.44 14.85
N GLU A 49 -0.43 6.35 13.93
CA GLU A 49 -1.04 7.63 14.27
C GLU A 49 -2.48 7.47 14.77
N THR A 50 -3.28 6.65 14.09
CA THR A 50 -4.71 6.49 14.43
C THR A 50 -4.90 5.63 15.66
N ASN A 51 -4.15 4.53 15.79
CA ASN A 51 -4.31 3.58 16.89
C ASN A 51 -3.70 4.07 18.21
N SER A 52 -3.09 5.27 18.23
CA SER A 52 -2.65 5.94 19.45
C SER A 52 -3.80 6.29 20.40
N THR A 53 -5.05 6.35 19.89
CA THR A 53 -6.25 6.64 20.68
C THR A 53 -7.42 5.71 20.34
N PRO A 54 -8.27 5.32 21.31
CA PRO A 54 -9.48 4.57 21.01
C PRO A 54 -10.52 5.41 20.25
N HIS A 55 -11.23 4.80 19.30
CA HIS A 55 -12.32 5.44 18.57
C HIS A 55 -13.69 4.89 19.01
N PRO A 56 -14.67 5.76 19.32
CA PRO A 56 -15.99 5.32 19.78
C PRO A 56 -16.86 4.70 18.67
N ASN A 57 -16.53 4.95 17.40
CA ASN A 57 -17.26 4.43 16.24
C ASN A 57 -16.41 4.51 14.96
N VAL A 58 -16.93 3.89 13.90
CA VAL A 58 -16.28 3.82 12.58
C VAL A 58 -16.07 5.21 11.96
N ASP A 59 -16.98 6.15 12.17
CA ASP A 59 -16.85 7.49 11.58
C ASP A 59 -15.73 8.30 12.24
N SER A 60 -15.55 8.16 13.56
CA SER A 60 -14.40 8.72 14.27
C SER A 60 -13.08 8.13 13.78
N LEU A 61 -13.02 6.81 13.55
CA LEU A 61 -11.83 6.17 12.99
C LEU A 61 -11.53 6.69 11.57
N LYS A 62 -12.54 6.75 10.68
CA LYS A 62 -12.38 7.31 9.32
C LYS A 62 -11.86 8.75 9.34
N ALA A 63 -12.40 9.58 10.22
CA ALA A 63 -11.96 10.97 10.38
C ALA A 63 -10.50 11.05 10.86
N SER A 64 -10.10 10.16 11.77
CA SER A 64 -8.72 10.07 12.25
C SER A 64 -7.75 9.63 11.15
N ILE A 65 -8.09 8.60 10.38
CA ILE A 65 -7.30 8.15 9.22
C ILE A 65 -7.14 9.29 8.21
N ALA A 66 -8.22 9.99 7.87
CA ALA A 66 -8.17 11.12 6.94
C ALA A 66 -7.25 12.24 7.48
N ALA A 67 -7.37 12.58 8.76
CA ALA A 67 -6.51 13.59 9.39
C ALA A 67 -5.04 13.18 9.37
N ALA A 68 -4.72 11.93 9.72
CA ALA A 68 -3.36 11.39 9.67
C ALA A 68 -2.79 11.40 8.26
N TRP A 69 -3.61 11.06 7.25
CA TRP A 69 -3.23 11.14 5.84
C TRP A 69 -2.86 12.57 5.42
N PHE A 70 -3.71 13.56 5.74
CA PHE A 70 -3.44 14.96 5.37
C PHE A 70 -2.27 15.57 6.15
N ASN A 71 -2.01 15.09 7.36
CA ASN A 71 -0.88 15.54 8.19
C ASN A 71 0.44 14.80 7.87
N MET A 72 0.39 13.76 7.04
CA MET A 72 1.58 13.04 6.62
C MET A 72 2.52 13.97 5.87
N SER A 73 3.76 14.10 6.35
CA SER A 73 4.71 15.03 5.73
C SER A 73 5.10 14.58 4.33
N THR A 74 5.22 15.53 3.40
CA THR A 74 5.72 15.26 2.04
C THR A 74 7.12 14.65 2.06
N ASP A 75 7.95 14.99 3.04
CA ASP A 75 9.30 14.43 3.18
C ASP A 75 9.26 12.95 3.56
N PHE A 76 8.34 12.53 4.44
CA PHE A 76 8.09 11.11 4.73
C PHE A 76 7.69 10.36 3.46
N THR A 77 6.67 10.84 2.74
CA THR A 77 6.21 10.21 1.49
C THR A 77 7.34 10.10 0.47
N ARG A 78 8.11 11.17 0.28
CA ARG A 78 9.26 11.17 -0.64
C ARG A 78 10.32 10.14 -0.23
N LYS A 79 10.65 10.05 1.06
CA LYS A 79 11.62 9.09 1.58
C LYS A 79 11.13 7.66 1.39
N SER A 80 9.87 7.36 1.72
CA SER A 80 9.26 6.04 1.51
C SER A 80 9.25 5.63 0.04
N CYS A 81 9.02 6.57 -0.89
CA CYS A 81 9.15 6.29 -2.32
C CYS A 81 10.61 6.06 -2.73
N ALA A 82 11.56 6.81 -2.14
CA ALA A 82 12.99 6.66 -2.45
C ALA A 82 13.56 5.31 -1.96
N THR A 83 13.01 4.71 -0.91
CA THR A 83 13.45 3.39 -0.41
C THR A 83 13.00 2.23 -1.29
N PHE A 84 12.07 2.44 -2.22
CA PHE A 84 11.59 1.40 -3.15
C PHE A 84 12.74 0.69 -3.88
N ARG A 85 13.75 1.43 -4.33
CA ARG A 85 14.91 0.84 -5.02
C ARG A 85 15.66 -0.13 -4.10
N HIS A 86 15.88 0.25 -2.85
CA HIS A 86 16.56 -0.61 -1.87
C HIS A 86 15.78 -1.89 -1.61
N HIS A 87 14.45 -1.82 -1.54
CA HIS A 87 13.60 -3.00 -1.38
C HIS A 87 13.69 -3.93 -2.60
N VAL A 88 13.69 -3.38 -3.82
CA VAL A 88 13.91 -4.17 -5.04
C VAL A 88 15.26 -4.88 -5.00
N ASP A 89 16.33 -4.16 -4.64
CA ASP A 89 17.67 -4.74 -4.58
C ASP A 89 17.77 -5.85 -3.53
N ALA A 90 17.15 -5.68 -2.36
CA ALA A 90 17.09 -6.69 -1.31
C ALA A 90 16.28 -7.94 -1.71
N VAL A 91 15.13 -7.77 -2.38
CA VAL A 91 14.36 -8.90 -2.93
C VAL A 91 15.17 -9.65 -4.00
N ILE A 92 15.95 -8.96 -4.83
CA ILE A 92 16.84 -9.59 -5.81
C ILE A 92 17.94 -10.39 -5.11
N GLU A 93 18.56 -9.83 -4.08
CA GLU A 93 19.59 -10.51 -3.28
C GLU A 93 19.05 -11.78 -2.62
N ASP A 94 17.82 -11.72 -2.10
CA ASP A 94 17.11 -12.87 -1.53
C ASP A 94 16.43 -13.76 -2.59
N LYS A 95 16.72 -13.56 -3.88
CA LYS A 95 16.23 -14.37 -5.00
C LYS A 95 14.70 -14.46 -5.06
N GLY A 96 14.02 -13.38 -4.70
CA GLY A 96 12.56 -13.27 -4.69
C GLY A 96 11.89 -13.68 -3.39
N GLY A 97 12.63 -13.91 -2.31
CA GLY A 97 12.04 -14.12 -0.99
C GLY A 97 11.62 -12.83 -0.30
N TYR A 98 11.14 -12.96 0.94
CA TYR A 98 10.59 -11.87 1.75
C TYR A 98 11.69 -11.10 2.46
N ILE A 99 11.54 -9.79 2.56
CA ILE A 99 12.50 -8.91 3.24
C ILE A 99 11.83 -8.21 4.43
N GLU A 100 12.62 -7.89 5.46
CA GLU A 100 12.19 -7.06 6.61
C GLU A 100 12.64 -5.60 6.47
#